data_AF-M9RDE8-F1
#
_entry.id   AF-M9RDE8-F1
#
_cell.length_a   1.000
_cell.length_b   1.000
_cell.length_c   1.000
_cell.angle_alpha   90.00
_cell.angle_beta   90.00
_cell.angle_gamma   90.00
#
_symmetry.space_group_name_H-M   'P 1'
#
loop_
_entity.id
_entity.type
_entity.pdbx_description
1 polymer ?
#
loop_
_entity_poly.entity_id
_entity_poly.type
_entity_poly.pdbx_seq_one_letter_code
_entity_poly.pdbx_strand_id
1 'polypeptide(L)'
;MDTEPMNISVLIVAIITLIAFVAHVFGGTRETAAIAPKEDDRLVVSWVQAMCAFQMLAVDLLALALLLFAIVFWDLGPGESMILQLASALYFLWGIVWVVQVLWLKRPSATLLRLPHWMIWLLCSGLLFFGS
;
A
#
# COMPACT_ATOMS: atom_id res chain seq x y z
N MET A 1 28.81 -17.92 10.19
CA MET A 1 27.76 -16.90 9.98
C MET A 1 26.69 -17.64 9.21
N ASP A 2 25.82 -18.30 9.95
CA ASP A 2 24.76 -19.12 9.37
C ASP A 2 23.72 -18.14 8.84
N THR A 3 23.55 -18.11 7.52
CA THR A 3 22.48 -17.34 6.90
C THR A 3 21.18 -18.08 7.22
N GLU A 4 20.41 -17.59 8.18
CA GLU A 4 19.01 -17.95 8.33
C GLU A 4 18.33 -17.90 6.94
N PRO A 5 17.48 -18.87 6.60
CA PRO A 5 16.82 -18.89 5.30
C PRO A 5 16.04 -17.58 5.12
N MET A 6 16.49 -16.77 4.17
CA MET A 6 15.87 -15.49 3.81
C MET A 6 14.36 -15.66 3.72
N ASN A 7 13.63 -14.81 4.43
CA ASN A 7 12.17 -14.89 4.49
C ASN A 7 11.56 -14.48 3.15
N ILE A 8 11.41 -15.46 2.25
CA ILE A 8 10.95 -15.27 0.87
C ILE A 8 9.60 -14.53 0.85
N SER A 9 8.71 -14.82 1.81
CA SER A 9 7.41 -14.14 1.93
C SER A 9 7.58 -12.64 2.19
N VAL A 10 8.45 -12.25 3.14
CA VAL A 10 8.73 -10.84 3.45
C VAL A 10 9.39 -10.14 2.27
N LEU A 11 10.33 -10.79 1.58
CA LEU A 11 10.96 -10.24 0.37
C LEU A 11 9.95 -10.01 -0.76
N ILE A 12 9.03 -10.95 -1.00
CA ILE A 12 7.96 -10.79 -1.99
C ILE A 12 7.12 -9.56 -1.65
N VAL A 13 6.72 -9.39 -0.39
CA VAL A 13 5.92 -8.23 0.04
C VAL A 13 6.71 -6.92 -0.08
N ALA A 14 8.00 -6.91 0.25
CA ALA A 14 8.87 -5.75 0.07
C ALA A 14 8.90 -5.31 -1.41
N ILE A 15 9.07 -6.26 -2.34
CA ILE A 15 9.09 -5.99 -3.79
C ILE A 15 7.73 -5.48 -4.28
N ILE A 16 6.62 -6.14 -3.89
CA ILE A 16 5.27 -5.70 -4.25
C ILE A 16 5.02 -4.26 -3.77
N THR A 17 5.43 -3.96 -2.54
CA THR A 17 5.24 -2.64 -1.93
C THR A 17 6.07 -1.56 -2.64
N LEU A 18 7.30 -1.89 -3.02
CA LEU A 18 8.14 -0.98 -3.82
C LEU A 18 7.54 -0.71 -5.20
N ILE A 19 7.02 -1.75 -5.87
CA ILE A 19 6.32 -1.58 -7.16
C ILE A 19 5.07 -0.72 -6.96
N ALA A 20 4.30 -0.93 -5.89
CA ALA A 20 3.13 -0.13 -5.57
C ALA A 20 3.50 1.34 -5.32
N PHE A 21 4.60 1.61 -4.62
CA PHE A 21 5.14 2.96 -4.45
C PHE A 21 5.42 3.64 -5.80
N VAL A 22 6.17 2.97 -6.69
CA VAL A 22 6.48 3.51 -8.04
C VAL A 22 5.19 3.75 -8.84
N ALA A 23 4.24 2.81 -8.79
CA ALA A 23 2.95 2.95 -9.46
C ALA A 23 2.14 4.15 -8.92
N HIS A 24 2.16 4.41 -7.61
CA HIS A 24 1.48 5.56 -7.02
C HIS A 24 2.15 6.89 -7.42
N VAL A 25 3.48 6.98 -7.31
CA VAL A 25 4.22 8.23 -7.61
C VAL A 25 4.08 8.63 -9.07
N PHE A 26 4.16 7.69 -10.01
CA PHE A 26 4.16 8.01 -11.44
C PHE A 26 2.81 7.76 -12.10
N GLY A 27 2.30 6.52 -12.01
CA GLY A 27 1.06 6.11 -12.68
C GLY A 27 -0.16 6.82 -12.11
N GLY A 28 -0.41 6.64 -10.81
CA GLY A 28 -1.57 7.19 -10.13
C GLY A 28 -1.59 8.72 -10.13
N THR A 29 -0.43 9.37 -9.94
CA THR A 29 -0.31 10.84 -10.06
C THR A 29 -0.69 11.32 -11.45
N ARG A 30 -0.18 10.69 -12.50
CA ARG A 30 -0.47 11.08 -13.89
C ARG A 30 -1.94 10.91 -14.22
N GLU A 31 -2.53 9.78 -13.84
CA GLU A 31 -3.95 9.50 -14.08
C GLU A 31 -4.86 10.47 -13.32
N THR A 32 -4.54 10.77 -12.06
CA THR A 32 -5.33 11.70 -11.24
C THR A 32 -5.15 13.16 -11.69
N ALA A 33 -3.96 13.54 -12.16
CA ALA A 33 -3.69 14.83 -12.80
C ALA A 33 -4.49 15.05 -14.09
N ALA A 34 -4.68 13.99 -14.89
CA ALA A 34 -5.41 14.08 -16.14
C ALA A 34 -6.90 14.43 -15.96
N ILE A 35 -7.47 14.23 -14.77
CA ILE A 35 -8.87 14.49 -14.45
C ILE A 35 -9.09 15.77 -13.61
N ALA A 36 -8.09 16.66 -13.56
CA ALA A 36 -8.19 17.92 -12.83
C ALA A 36 -9.41 18.77 -13.28
N PRO A 37 -10.21 19.30 -12.34
CA PRO A 37 -11.32 20.20 -12.67
C PRO A 37 -10.80 21.55 -13.19
N LYS A 38 -11.54 22.19 -14.11
CA LYS A 38 -11.06 23.38 -14.85
C LYS A 38 -11.59 24.72 -14.36
N GLU A 39 -12.83 24.78 -13.88
CA GLU A 39 -13.53 26.07 -13.70
C GLU A 39 -14.14 26.27 -12.29
N ASP A 40 -14.22 25.22 -11.47
CA ASP A 40 -14.81 25.30 -10.13
C ASP A 40 -13.71 25.23 -9.06
N ASP A 41 -13.41 26.38 -8.44
CA ASP A 41 -12.40 26.52 -7.39
C ASP A 41 -12.60 25.54 -6.21
N ARG A 42 -13.85 25.23 -5.85
CA ARG A 42 -14.12 24.29 -4.74
C ARG A 42 -13.74 22.87 -5.13
N LEU A 43 -14.00 22.50 -6.37
CA LEU A 43 -13.58 21.21 -6.92
C LEU A 43 -12.05 21.17 -7.08
N VAL A 44 -11.41 22.27 -7.50
CA VAL A 44 -9.94 22.37 -7.57
C VAL A 44 -9.32 22.14 -6.21
N VAL A 45 -9.79 22.81 -5.15
CA VAL A 45 -9.29 22.61 -3.78
C VAL A 45 -9.47 21.16 -3.33
N SER A 46 -10.65 20.57 -3.55
CA SER A 46 -10.93 19.18 -3.18
C SER A 46 -10.06 18.19 -3.95
N TRP A 47 -9.79 18.46 -5.22
CA TRP A 47 -8.92 17.66 -6.08
C TRP A 47 -7.45 17.75 -5.63
N VAL A 48 -6.95 18.95 -5.32
CA VAL A 48 -5.60 19.13 -4.75
C VAL A 48 -5.47 18.38 -3.42
N GLN A 49 -6.48 18.45 -2.55
CA GLN A 49 -6.47 17.70 -1.29
C GLN A 49 -6.43 16.18 -1.53
N ALA A 50 -7.21 15.67 -2.50
CA ALA A 50 -7.18 14.26 -2.88
C ALA A 50 -5.81 13.84 -3.42
N MET A 51 -5.15 14.69 -4.23
CA MET A 51 -3.78 14.48 -4.70
C MET A 51 -2.79 14.39 -3.53
N CYS A 52 -2.87 15.32 -2.56
CA CYS A 52 -2.02 15.28 -1.37
C CYS A 52 -2.24 14.00 -0.55
N ALA A 53 -3.50 13.61 -0.32
CA ALA A 53 -3.83 12.36 0.38
C ALA A 53 -3.31 11.13 -0.36
N PHE A 54 -3.40 11.12 -1.69
CA PHE A 54 -2.87 10.06 -2.54
C PHE A 54 -1.34 9.97 -2.46
N GLN A 55 -0.62 11.10 -2.39
CA GLN A 55 0.84 11.11 -2.20
C GLN A 55 1.29 10.74 -0.79
N MET A 56 0.51 11.06 0.25
CA MET A 56 0.83 10.60 1.60
C MET A 56 0.90 9.07 1.68
N LEU A 57 0.00 8.36 0.98
CA LEU A 57 0.05 6.91 0.87
C LEU A 57 1.35 6.42 0.21
N ALA A 58 1.88 7.14 -0.79
CA ALA A 58 3.16 6.78 -1.40
C ALA A 58 4.32 6.84 -0.39
N VAL A 59 4.31 7.81 0.52
CA VAL A 59 5.31 7.90 1.60
C VAL A 59 5.21 6.69 2.53
N ASP A 60 3.99 6.32 2.93
CA ASP A 60 3.75 5.14 3.77
C ASP A 60 4.25 3.84 3.09
N LEU A 61 3.98 3.69 1.80
CA LEU A 61 4.45 2.56 1.00
C LEU A 61 5.98 2.50 0.92
N LEU A 62 6.65 3.64 0.72
CA LEU A 62 8.11 3.68 0.71
C LEU A 62 8.68 3.31 2.09
N ALA A 63 8.11 3.84 3.16
CA ALA A 63 8.54 3.53 4.52
C ALA A 63 8.40 2.04 4.84
N LEU A 64 7.27 1.43 4.49
CA LEU A 64 7.07 -0.02 4.65
C LEU A 64 8.02 -0.83 3.77
N ALA A 65 8.22 -0.46 2.51
CA ALA A 65 9.13 -1.17 1.63
C ALA A 65 10.56 -1.16 2.20
N LEU A 66 11.05 0.00 2.66
CA LEU A 66 12.37 0.13 3.27
C LEU A 66 12.48 -0.67 4.56
N LEU A 67 11.45 -0.67 5.42
CA LEU A 67 11.41 -1.46 6.65
C LEU A 67 11.47 -2.96 6.35
N LEU A 68 10.71 -3.44 5.37
CA LEU A 68 10.69 -4.86 5.00
C LEU A 68 12.01 -5.29 4.35
N PHE A 69 12.62 -4.46 3.50
CA PHE A 69 13.98 -4.71 3.02
C PHE A 69 15.00 -4.68 4.15
N ALA A 70 14.82 -3.81 5.15
CA ALA A 70 15.68 -3.79 6.33
C ALA A 70 15.65 -5.14 7.04
N ILE A 71 14.45 -5.65 7.36
CA ILE A 71 14.26 -6.98 8.00
C ILE A 71 14.86 -8.11 7.15
N VAL A 72 14.76 -8.04 5.83
CA VAL A 72 15.27 -9.10 4.94
C VAL A 72 16.80 -9.12 4.88
N PHE A 73 17.46 -7.95 4.91
CA PHE A 73 18.91 -7.84 4.65
C PHE A 73 19.76 -7.53 5.89
N TRP A 74 19.16 -6.95 6.92
CA TRP A 74 19.82 -6.60 8.17
C TRP A 74 19.06 -7.29 9.30
N ASP A 75 19.69 -8.26 9.96
CA ASP A 75 19.16 -8.87 11.19
C ASP A 75 18.94 -7.77 12.25
N LEU A 76 17.67 -7.37 12.44
CA LEU A 76 17.20 -6.36 13.38
C LEU A 76 16.93 -6.97 14.77
N GLY A 77 17.17 -8.28 14.93
CA GLY A 77 17.05 -9.01 16.18
C GLY A 77 15.62 -9.47 16.51
N PRO A 78 15.32 -9.76 17.79
CA PRO A 78 14.13 -10.52 18.18
C PRO A 78 12.79 -9.78 17.99
N GLY A 79 12.83 -8.47 17.69
CA GLY A 79 11.62 -7.65 17.50
C GLY A 79 10.96 -7.81 16.13
N GLU A 80 11.62 -8.47 15.17
CA GLU A 80 11.14 -8.57 13.78
C GLU A 80 9.76 -9.20 13.66
N SER A 81 9.48 -10.31 14.36
CA SER A 81 8.18 -10.98 14.29
C SER A 81 7.03 -10.05 14.71
N MET A 82 7.22 -9.26 15.78
CA MET A 82 6.22 -8.27 16.20
C MET A 82 6.03 -7.17 15.15
N ILE A 83 7.11 -6.68 14.54
CA ILE A 83 7.05 -5.67 13.47
C ILE A 83 6.32 -6.23 12.25
N LEU A 84 6.61 -7.46 11.83
CA LEU A 84 5.96 -8.11 10.70
C LEU A 84 4.47 -8.36 10.96
N GLN A 85 4.09 -8.73 12.18
CA GLN A 85 2.68 -8.86 12.57
C GLN A 85 1.95 -7.52 12.55
N LEU A 86 2.59 -6.44 13.03
CA LEU A 86 2.03 -5.09 12.96
C LEU A 86 1.89 -4.62 11.50
N ALA A 87 2.89 -4.86 10.67
CA ALA A 87 2.83 -4.56 9.24
C ALA A 87 1.71 -5.37 8.57
N SER A 88 1.58 -6.66 8.88
CA SER A 88 0.48 -7.51 8.39
C SER A 88 -0.89 -6.95 8.78
N ALA A 89 -1.07 -6.52 10.03
CA ALA A 89 -2.31 -5.91 10.50
C ALA A 89 -2.61 -4.58 9.77
N LEU A 90 -1.59 -3.78 9.46
CA LEU A 90 -1.73 -2.54 8.70
C LEU A 90 -2.19 -2.82 7.26
N TYR A 91 -1.57 -3.77 6.55
CA TYR A 91 -2.02 -4.18 5.22
C TYR A 91 -3.45 -4.73 5.24
N PHE A 92 -3.82 -5.51 6.26
CA PHE A 92 -5.18 -6.00 6.43
C PHE A 92 -6.15 -4.83 6.54
N LEU A 93 -5.85 -3.87 7.42
CA LEU A 93 -6.68 -2.70 7.65
C LEU A 93 -6.83 -1.85 6.38
N TRP A 94 -5.76 -1.64 5.61
CA TRP A 94 -5.84 -0.97 4.31
C TRP A 94 -6.77 -1.70 3.34
N GLY A 95 -6.69 -3.03 3.27
CA GLY A 95 -7.61 -3.85 2.47
C GLY A 95 -9.07 -3.67 2.89
N ILE A 96 -9.36 -3.75 4.19
CA ILE A 96 -10.71 -3.60 4.74
C ILE A 96 -11.24 -2.18 4.49
N VAL A 97 -10.46 -1.15 4.80
CA VAL A 97 -10.86 0.26 4.60
C VAL A 97 -11.17 0.51 3.12
N TRP A 98 -10.34 0.00 2.20
CA TRP A 98 -10.60 0.11 0.76
C TRP A 98 -11.93 -0.52 0.36
N VAL A 99 -12.19 -1.76 0.80
CA VAL A 99 -13.45 -2.48 0.50
C VAL A 99 -14.64 -1.70 1.03
N VAL A 100 -14.60 -1.28 2.29
CA VAL A 100 -15.65 -0.49 2.93
C VAL A 100 -15.92 0.78 2.14
N GLN A 101 -14.87 1.47 1.69
CA GLN A 101 -15.03 2.74 0.98
C GLN A 101 -15.62 2.59 -0.42
N VAL A 102 -15.22 1.56 -1.17
CA VAL A 102 -15.83 1.26 -2.47
C VAL A 102 -17.32 0.93 -2.30
N LEU A 103 -17.67 0.12 -1.30
CA LEU A 103 -19.06 -0.25 -1.01
C LEU A 103 -19.89 0.95 -0.52
N TRP A 104 -19.28 1.86 0.25
CA TRP A 104 -19.94 3.05 0.79
C TRP A 104 -20.28 4.07 -0.31
N LEU A 105 -19.35 4.31 -1.24
CA LEU A 105 -19.52 5.32 -2.29
C LEU A 105 -20.52 4.93 -3.37
N LYS A 106 -20.89 3.64 -3.47
CA LYS A 106 -21.98 3.11 -4.32
C LYS A 106 -21.92 3.63 -5.76
N ARG A 107 -20.73 3.68 -6.37
CA ARG A 107 -20.53 4.13 -7.76
C ARG A 107 -20.55 2.93 -8.71
N PRO A 108 -21.51 2.83 -9.66
CA PRO A 108 -21.62 1.68 -10.56
C PRO A 108 -20.39 1.46 -11.45
N SER A 109 -19.66 2.52 -11.77
CA SER A 109 -18.45 2.47 -12.60
C SER A 109 -17.21 2.00 -11.82
N ALA A 110 -17.23 2.04 -10.50
CA ALA A 110 -16.10 1.76 -9.60
C ALA A 110 -16.48 0.65 -8.61
N THR A 111 -16.49 -0.59 -9.09
CA THR A 111 -16.80 -1.79 -8.31
C THR A 111 -15.54 -2.43 -7.72
N LEU A 112 -15.68 -3.32 -6.74
CA LEU A 112 -14.56 -4.07 -6.15
C LEU A 112 -13.73 -4.84 -7.17
N LEU A 113 -14.37 -5.34 -8.24
CA LEU A 113 -13.69 -6.06 -9.33
C LEU A 113 -12.95 -5.11 -10.28
N ARG A 114 -13.44 -3.89 -10.45
CA ARG A 114 -12.77 -2.87 -11.28
C ARG A 114 -11.63 -2.18 -10.55
N LEU A 115 -11.63 -2.19 -9.22
CA LEU A 115 -10.59 -1.61 -8.36
C LEU A 115 -9.98 -2.70 -7.47
N PRO A 116 -9.25 -3.68 -8.03
CA PRO A 116 -8.80 -4.88 -7.32
C PRO A 116 -7.65 -4.64 -6.31
N HIS A 117 -7.22 -3.39 -6.08
CA HIS A 117 -6.11 -3.06 -5.17
C HIS A 117 -6.27 -3.64 -3.76
N TRP A 118 -7.51 -3.77 -3.26
CA TRP A 118 -7.78 -4.42 -1.98
C TRP A 118 -7.23 -5.85 -1.88
N MET A 119 -7.20 -6.59 -2.99
CA MET A 119 -6.68 -7.96 -3.02
C MET A 119 -5.18 -7.98 -2.76
N ILE A 120 -4.44 -6.99 -3.28
CA ILE A 120 -2.99 -6.88 -3.09
C ILE A 120 -2.68 -6.64 -1.62
N TRP A 121 -3.44 -5.77 -0.94
CA TRP A 121 -3.27 -5.50 0.48
C TRP A 121 -3.55 -6.74 1.34
N LEU A 122 -4.65 -7.46 1.08
CA LEU A 122 -4.96 -8.69 1.80
C LEU A 122 -3.94 -9.81 1.53
N LEU A 123 -3.44 -9.91 0.29
CA LEU A 123 -2.37 -10.85 -0.06
C LEU A 123 -1.09 -10.54 0.72
N CYS A 124 -0.66 -9.27 0.76
CA CYS A 124 0.53 -8.85 1.51
C CYS A 124 0.36 -9.12 3.01
N SER A 125 -0.83 -8.84 3.56
CA SER A 125 -1.16 -9.16 4.95
C SER A 125 -0.98 -10.65 5.23
N GLY A 126 -1.56 -11.52 4.41
CA GLY A 126 -1.43 -12.97 4.57
C GLY A 126 0.02 -13.45 4.48
N LEU A 127 0.77 -12.99 3.46
CA LEU A 127 2.17 -13.33 3.29
C LEU A 127 3.03 -12.92 4.49
N LEU A 128 2.80 -11.73 5.06
CA LEU A 128 3.51 -11.29 6.27
C LEU A 128 3.08 -12.08 7.50
N PHE A 129 1.79 -12.37 7.68
CA PHE A 129 1.29 -13.11 8.85
C PHE A 129 1.82 -14.54 8.93
N PHE A 130 1.90 -15.23 7.80
CA PHE A 130 2.45 -16.59 7.74
C PHE A 130 3.99 -16.61 7.64
N GLY A 131 4.60 -15.49 7.26
CA GLY A 131 6.05 -15.34 7.22
C GLY A 131 6.66 -14.84 8.54
N SER A 132 5.88 -14.23 9.43
CA SER A 132 6.33 -13.64 10.69
C SER A 132 6.55 -14.62 11.83
#